data_AF-A0A914BGH1-F1
#
_entry.id   AF-A0A914BGH1-F1
#
_cell.length_a   1.000
_cell.length_b   1.000
_cell.length_c   1.000
_cell.angle_alpha   90.00
_cell.angle_beta   90.00
_cell.angle_gamma   90.00
#
_symmetry.space_group_name_H-M   'P 1'
#
loop_
_entity.id
_entity.type
_entity.pdbx_description
1 polymer ?
#
loop_
_entity_poly.entity_id
_entity_poly.type
_entity_poly.pdbx_seq_one_letter_code
_entity_poly.pdbx_strand_id
1 'polypeptide(L)'
;MILDKTADGTGIDSNTLALQMKGHPELRDKLHVVTSWGPLPVYPGVVNSELPEDLKTSITRHLLNMHLDPKWQAQLNQNMVSKFVPVTLDQYQGLLK
;
A
#
# COMPACT_ATOMS: atom_id res chain seq x y z
N MET A 1 8.27 18.86 8.24
CA MET A 1 9.13 18.34 9.33
C MET A 1 10.58 18.12 8.93
N ILE A 2 10.89 17.19 8.03
CA ILE A 2 12.30 17.01 7.61
C ILE A 2 12.76 18.15 6.70
N LEU A 3 11.99 18.46 5.65
CA LEU A 3 12.37 19.48 4.65
C LEU A 3 12.40 20.91 5.21
N ASP A 4 11.55 21.21 6.20
CA ASP A 4 11.51 22.50 6.91
C ASP A 4 12.43 22.54 8.15
N LYS A 5 13.20 21.46 8.38
CA LYS A 5 14.18 21.33 9.47
C LYS A 5 13.57 21.44 10.87
N THR A 6 12.30 21.08 11.03
CA THR A 6 11.63 21.02 12.36
C THR A 6 11.74 19.64 13.02
N ALA A 7 12.26 18.63 12.31
CA ALA A 7 12.68 17.35 12.88
C ALA A 7 13.92 16.80 12.15
N ASP A 8 14.80 16.12 12.88
CA ASP A 8 16.04 15.53 12.33
C ASP A 8 15.82 14.15 11.68
N GLY A 9 14.71 13.47 12.03
CA GLY A 9 14.39 12.15 11.51
C GLY A 9 12.92 11.78 11.72
N THR A 10 12.40 10.88 10.88
CA THR A 10 11.03 10.36 10.99
C THR A 10 10.94 8.96 10.40
N GLY A 11 9.94 8.20 10.85
CA GLY A 11 9.45 7.05 10.11
C GLY A 11 8.47 7.50 9.04
N ILE A 12 8.50 6.85 7.87
CA ILE A 12 7.53 7.04 6.79
C ILE A 12 7.30 5.70 6.11
N ASP A 13 6.06 5.46 5.67
CA ASP A 13 5.74 4.31 4.82
C ASP A 13 6.49 4.40 3.48
N SER A 14 7.09 3.28 3.05
CA SER A 14 7.93 3.23 1.85
C SER A 14 7.13 3.48 0.57
N ASN A 15 5.87 3.04 0.49
CA ASN A 15 5.02 3.31 -0.66
C ASN A 15 4.65 4.79 -0.75
N THR A 16 4.37 5.42 0.39
CA THR A 16 4.11 6.86 0.49
C THR A 16 5.34 7.66 0.04
N LEU A 17 6.54 7.31 0.54
CA LEU A 17 7.78 7.96 0.12
C LEU A 17 8.04 7.78 -1.39
N ALA A 18 7.83 6.58 -1.93
CA ALA A 18 8.01 6.28 -3.34
C ALA A 18 7.05 7.09 -4.23
N LEU A 19 5.78 7.21 -3.82
CA LEU A 19 4.78 8.01 -4.54
C LEU A 19 5.15 9.50 -4.55
N GLN A 20 5.59 10.04 -3.40
CA GLN A 20 6.05 11.42 -3.30
C GLN A 20 7.27 11.67 -4.19
N MET A 21 8.27 10.77 -4.15
CA MET A 21 9.47 10.88 -5.01
C MET A 21 9.18 10.71 -6.50
N LYS A 22 8.11 9.99 -6.88
CA LYS A 22 7.66 9.90 -8.29
C LYS A 22 7.14 11.25 -8.79
N GLY A 23 6.41 11.99 -7.95
CA GLY A 23 5.91 13.34 -8.28
C GLY A 23 6.94 14.45 -8.09
N HIS A 24 7.91 14.24 -7.21
CA HIS A 24 8.91 15.22 -6.78
C HIS A 24 10.33 14.60 -6.77
N PRO A 25 10.95 14.40 -7.95
CA PRO A 25 12.27 13.76 -8.05
C PRO A 25 13.36 14.48 -7.24
N GLU A 26 13.24 15.79 -7.02
CA GLU A 26 14.15 16.61 -6.22
C GLU A 26 14.21 16.21 -4.74
N LEU A 27 13.23 15.44 -4.26
CA LEU A 27 13.26 14.90 -2.90
C LEU A 27 14.40 13.90 -2.69
N ARG A 28 14.91 13.27 -3.77
CA ARG A 28 16.02 12.32 -3.70
C ARG A 28 17.33 12.99 -3.25
N ASP A 29 17.51 14.26 -3.57
CA ASP A 29 18.70 15.03 -3.19
C ASP A 29 18.55 15.68 -1.81
N LYS A 30 17.32 15.75 -1.29
CA LYS A 30 16.98 16.44 -0.04
C LYS A 30 16.71 15.50 1.13
N LEU A 31 16.40 14.24 0.85
CA LEU A 31 16.06 13.22 1.84
C LEU A 31 17.05 12.06 1.75
N HIS A 32 17.41 11.52 2.91
CA HIS A 32 18.26 10.34 2.99
C HIS A 32 17.55 9.25 3.80
N VAL A 33 17.47 8.05 3.23
CA VAL A 33 16.92 6.88 3.93
C VAL A 33 18.04 6.26 4.76
N VAL A 34 18.00 6.47 6.07
CA VAL A 34 19.00 5.93 7.01
C VAL A 34 18.82 4.43 7.21
N THR A 35 17.57 3.95 7.27
CA THR A 35 17.24 2.54 7.44
C THR A 35 15.87 2.22 6.85
N SER A 36 15.59 0.95 6.62
CA SER A 36 14.29 0.44 6.16
C SER A 36 13.94 -0.81 6.96
N TRP A 37 12.68 -0.93 7.37
CA TRP A 37 12.17 -2.08 8.11
C TRP A 37 11.21 -2.89 7.24
N GLY A 38 11.44 -4.20 7.16
CA GLY A 38 10.59 -5.11 6.41
C GLY A 38 11.34 -6.30 5.80
N PRO A 39 10.70 -7.05 4.89
CA PRO A 39 9.38 -6.77 4.33
C PRO A 39 8.24 -6.93 5.35
N LEU A 40 7.31 -5.97 5.34
CA LEU A 40 6.04 -6.08 6.07
C LEU A 40 4.96 -6.71 5.18
N PRO A 41 3.97 -7.41 5.74
CA PRO A 41 2.86 -7.92 4.95
C PRO A 41 2.10 -6.76 4.26
N VAL A 42 1.51 -7.06 3.10
CA VAL A 42 0.76 -6.07 2.32
C VAL A 42 -0.41 -5.49 3.10
N TYR A 43 -0.84 -4.27 2.78
CA TYR A 43 -2.01 -3.65 3.42
C TYR A 43 -3.28 -4.47 3.13
N PRO A 44 -4.00 -4.98 4.15
CA PRO A 44 -5.20 -5.78 3.93
C PRO A 44 -6.40 -4.91 3.57
N GLY A 45 -7.23 -5.39 2.64
CA GLY A 45 -8.60 -4.91 2.47
C GLY A 45 -9.53 -5.66 3.41
N VAL A 46 -10.25 -4.94 4.27
CA VAL A 46 -11.23 -5.52 5.20
C VAL A 46 -12.64 -5.03 4.84
N VAL A 47 -13.62 -5.91 5.00
CA VAL A 47 -15.04 -5.60 4.80
C VAL A 47 -15.80 -5.89 6.09
N ASN A 48 -16.94 -5.22 6.26
CA ASN A 48 -17.80 -5.42 7.43
C ASN A 48 -18.30 -6.88 7.49
N SER A 49 -18.20 -7.51 8.67
CA SER A 49 -18.59 -8.89 8.91
C SER A 49 -20.09 -9.16 8.78
N GLU A 50 -20.93 -8.14 8.87
CA GLU A 50 -22.40 -8.23 8.75
C GLU A 50 -22.89 -8.06 7.30
N LEU A 51 -22.01 -7.79 6.33
CA LEU A 51 -22.42 -7.75 4.93
C LEU A 51 -22.92 -9.12 4.46
N PRO A 52 -23.93 -9.16 3.56
CA PRO A 52 -24.35 -10.39 2.91
C PRO A 52 -23.18 -11.14 2.25
N GLU A 53 -23.15 -12.46 2.39
CA GLU A 53 -22.04 -13.31 1.90
C GLU A 53 -21.83 -13.24 0.39
N ASP A 54 -22.92 -13.12 -0.37
CA ASP A 54 -22.88 -12.91 -1.82
C ASP A 54 -22.19 -11.60 -2.18
N LEU A 55 -22.46 -10.52 -1.44
CA LEU A 55 -21.82 -9.22 -1.63
C LEU A 55 -20.34 -9.26 -1.25
N LYS A 56 -19.98 -9.88 -0.13
CA LYS A 56 -18.57 -10.08 0.25
C LYS A 56 -17.81 -10.83 -0.84
N THR A 57 -18.34 -11.96 -1.27
CA THR A 57 -17.76 -12.79 -2.35
C THR A 57 -17.65 -11.98 -3.64
N SER A 58 -18.64 -11.15 -3.95
CA SER A 58 -18.63 -10.29 -5.13
C SER A 58 -17.51 -9.25 -5.08
N ILE A 59 -17.38 -8.51 -3.98
CA ILE A 59 -16.32 -7.51 -3.79
C ILE A 59 -14.95 -8.16 -3.93
N THR A 60 -14.71 -9.25 -3.21
CA THR A 60 -13.43 -9.98 -3.26
C THR A 60 -13.09 -10.43 -4.66
N ARG A 61 -14.05 -11.04 -5.38
CA ARG A 61 -13.82 -11.51 -6.76
C ARG A 61 -13.46 -10.37 -7.70
N HIS A 62 -14.15 -9.23 -7.62
CA HIS A 62 -13.87 -8.09 -8.50
C HIS A 62 -12.50 -7.47 -8.19
N LEU A 63 -12.13 -7.31 -6.92
CA LEU A 63 -10.81 -6.79 -6.55
C LEU A 63 -9.68 -7.70 -7.02
N LEU A 64 -9.79 -9.02 -6.81
CA LEU A 64 -8.77 -9.99 -7.21
C LEU A 64 -8.59 -10.05 -8.74
N ASN A 65 -9.65 -9.85 -9.51
CA ASN A 65 -9.62 -9.88 -10.97
C ASN A 65 -9.51 -8.49 -11.62
N MET A 66 -9.40 -7.42 -10.84
CA MET A 66 -9.37 -6.03 -11.32
C MET A 66 -8.24 -5.80 -12.34
N HIS A 67 -7.10 -6.44 -12.13
CA HIS A 67 -5.93 -6.37 -13.00
C HIS A 67 -6.12 -6.99 -14.40
N LEU A 68 -7.18 -7.78 -14.61
CA LEU A 68 -7.49 -8.39 -15.91
C LEU A 68 -8.22 -7.43 -16.87
N ASP A 69 -8.84 -6.37 -16.35
CA ASP A 69 -9.45 -5.33 -17.15
C ASP A 69 -8.40 -4.23 -17.46
N PRO A 70 -8.07 -3.96 -18.74
CA PRO A 70 -7.07 -2.95 -19.10
C PRO A 70 -7.34 -1.56 -18.53
N LYS A 71 -8.61 -1.15 -18.41
CA LYS A 71 -8.99 0.14 -17.83
C LYS A 71 -8.55 0.21 -16.37
N TRP A 72 -8.81 -0.85 -15.62
CA TRP A 72 -8.47 -0.92 -14.20
C TRP A 72 -6.99 -1.20 -13.97
N GLN A 73 -6.34 -2.01 -14.81
CA GLN A 73 -4.88 -2.20 -14.77
C GLN A 73 -4.14 -0.86 -14.92
N ALA A 74 -4.61 0.01 -15.82
CA ALA A 74 -4.03 1.34 -15.98
C ALA A 74 -4.16 2.18 -14.69
N GLN A 75 -5.32 2.11 -14.02
CA GLN A 75 -5.54 2.80 -12.74
C GLN A 75 -4.66 2.24 -11.62
N LEU A 76 -4.50 0.92 -11.53
CA LEU A 76 -3.60 0.28 -10.57
C LEU A 76 -2.16 0.75 -10.78
N ASN A 77 -1.66 0.71 -12.02
CA ASN A 77 -0.31 1.12 -12.37
C ASN A 77 -0.03 2.60 -12.09
N GLN A 78 -1.01 3.48 -12.32
CA GLN A 78 -0.90 4.91 -11.99
C GLN A 78 -0.59 5.10 -10.49
N ASN A 79 -1.19 4.26 -9.64
CA ASN A 79 -1.04 4.24 -8.19
C ASN A 79 0.04 3.27 -7.69
N MET A 80 0.91 2.75 -8.57
CA MET A 80 1.99 1.82 -8.23
C MET A 80 1.52 0.50 -7.58
N VAL A 81 0.27 0.11 -7.85
CA VAL A 81 -0.28 -1.19 -7.44
C VAL A 81 -0.24 -2.13 -8.65
N SER A 82 0.24 -3.36 -8.47
CA SER A 82 0.27 -4.35 -9.55
C SER A 82 -1.04 -5.14 -9.65
N LYS A 83 -1.52 -5.66 -8.52
CA LYS A 83 -2.79 -6.40 -8.36
C LYS A 83 -3.13 -6.58 -6.89
N PHE A 84 -4.38 -6.98 -6.62
CA PHE A 84 -4.77 -7.51 -5.32
C PHE A 84 -4.51 -9.02 -5.25
N VAL A 85 -4.22 -9.53 -4.06
CA VAL A 85 -4.00 -10.94 -3.78
C VAL A 85 -4.79 -11.37 -2.54
N PRO A 86 -5.20 -12.64 -2.44
CA PRO A 86 -5.83 -13.14 -1.23
C PRO A 86 -4.81 -13.11 -0.08
N VAL A 87 -5.30 -12.74 1.11
CA VAL A 87 -4.51 -12.67 2.34
C VAL A 87 -5.24 -13.41 3.47
N THR A 88 -4.48 -13.87 4.46
CA THR A 88 -5.02 -14.51 5.67
C THR A 88 -4.53 -13.78 6.91
N LEU A 89 -5.27 -13.88 8.01
CA LEU A 89 -4.90 -13.23 9.27
C LEU A 89 -3.54 -13.73 9.79
N ASP A 90 -3.17 -14.98 9.50
CA ASP A 90 -1.90 -15.58 9.88
C ASP A 90 -0.67 -14.80 9.37
N GLN A 91 -0.78 -14.18 8.19
CA GLN A 91 0.27 -13.35 7.62
C GLN A 91 0.56 -12.09 8.44
N TYR A 92 -0.34 -11.70 9.34
CA TYR A 92 -0.26 -10.50 10.16
C TYR A 92 0.01 -10.81 11.63
N GLN A 93 0.13 -12.07 12.05
CA GLN A 93 0.33 -12.44 13.46
C GLN A 93 1.56 -11.74 14.08
N GLY A 94 2.65 -11.58 13.33
CA GLY A 94 3.85 -10.86 13.80
C GLY A 94 3.64 -9.37 14.11
N LEU A 95 2.50 -8.79 13.71
CA LEU A 95 2.12 -7.40 13.97
C LEU A 95 1.07 -7.25 15.09
N LEU A 96 0.32 -8.32 15.38
CA LEU A 96 -0.72 -8.33 16.41
C LEU A 96 -0.05 -8.68 17.74
N LYS A 97 0.10 -7.68 18.62
CA LYS A 97 0.60 -7.85 19.99
C LYS A 97 -0.53 -8.17 20.95
#